data_AF-A0A7I9WEW0-F1
#
_entry.id   AF-A0A7I9WEW0-F1
#
_cell.length_a   1.000
_cell.length_b   1.000
_cell.length_c   1.000
_cell.angle_alpha   90.00
_cell.angle_beta   90.00
_cell.angle_gamma   90.00
#
_symmetry.space_group_name_H-M   'P 1'
#
loop_
_entity.id
_entity.type
_entity.pdbx_description
1 polymer ?
#
loop_
_entity_poly.entity_id
_entity_poly.type
_entity_poly.pdbx_seq_one_letter_code
_entity_poly.pdbx_strand_id
1 'polypeptide(L)'
;MRQVLGARSPTGPHLNTGHAVKEFVSRHMRDCDDLTKQCHALLADPSFRDAFGAPDDESTADAAGIVRAANRVGDFYVRFLELAEECQRCSVPEQYTEFMDDCTRWMNLPLHDFGEFLNDVLMAFEELQRRVALGERYIRLDPVSLPMTTDDQLIWSIMDRLRAIN
;
A
#
# COMPACT_ATOMS: atom_id res chain seq x y z
N MET A 1 14.24 6.76 1.42
CA MET A 1 13.21 5.72 1.16
C MET A 1 13.85 4.59 0.39
N ARG A 2 13.76 3.36 0.90
CA ARG A 2 14.31 2.17 0.24
C ARG A 2 13.18 1.58 -0.61
N GLN A 3 13.41 1.41 -1.91
CA GLN A 3 12.47 0.81 -2.85
C GLN A 3 12.14 -0.64 -2.38
N VAL A 4 10.86 -1.00 -2.33
CA VAL A 4 10.42 -2.34 -1.89
C VAL A 4 10.73 -3.38 -2.96
N LEU A 5 10.43 -3.04 -4.21
CA LEU A 5 10.90 -3.77 -5.38
C LEU A 5 12.33 -3.33 -5.75
N GLY A 6 13.16 -4.27 -6.22
CA GLY A 6 14.56 -4.03 -6.60
C GLY A 6 14.76 -3.11 -7.82
N ALA A 7 15.95 -3.14 -8.43
CA ALA A 7 16.23 -2.34 -9.63
C ALA A 7 15.30 -2.72 -10.81
N ARG A 8 15.04 -1.76 -11.71
CA ARG A 8 14.19 -1.97 -12.90
C ARG A 8 14.68 -3.13 -13.75
N SER A 9 13.74 -3.95 -14.21
CA SER A 9 14.00 -5.09 -15.09
C SER A 9 13.04 -4.97 -16.28
N PRO A 10 13.49 -4.42 -17.42
CA PRO A 10 12.62 -4.03 -18.53
C PRO A 10 12.17 -5.25 -19.35
N THR A 11 11.28 -6.06 -18.79
CA THR A 11 10.65 -7.21 -19.45
C THR A 11 9.22 -6.93 -19.91
N GLY A 12 8.69 -5.75 -19.58
CA GLY A 12 7.33 -5.31 -19.87
C GLY A 12 7.22 -4.41 -21.11
N PRO A 13 6.13 -3.63 -21.23
CA PRO A 13 5.86 -2.84 -22.43
C PRO A 13 6.92 -1.76 -22.68
N HIS A 14 7.22 -1.52 -23.96
CA HIS A 14 8.09 -0.45 -24.42
C HIS A 14 7.28 0.81 -24.75
N LEU A 15 7.42 1.86 -23.95
CA LEU A 15 6.69 3.13 -24.10
C LEU A 15 7.53 4.11 -24.91
N ASN A 16 7.44 4.01 -26.24
CA ASN A 16 8.38 4.68 -27.16
C ASN A 16 8.09 6.17 -27.42
N THR A 17 6.99 6.72 -26.90
CA THR A 17 6.57 8.11 -27.14
C THR A 17 6.22 8.82 -25.84
N GLY A 18 6.34 10.16 -25.85
CA GLY A 18 5.89 10.99 -24.73
C GLY A 18 4.42 10.74 -24.38
N HIS A 19 3.55 10.71 -25.38
CA HIS A 19 2.14 10.35 -25.21
C HIS A 19 1.94 9.00 -24.49
N ALA A 20 2.65 7.95 -24.92
CA ALA A 20 2.54 6.63 -24.30
C ALA A 20 2.99 6.64 -22.83
N VAL A 21 4.09 7.34 -22.52
CA VAL A 21 4.57 7.53 -21.14
C VAL A 21 3.55 8.30 -20.30
N LYS A 22 3.01 9.40 -20.84
CA LYS A 22 2.02 10.24 -20.16
C LYS A 22 0.74 9.50 -19.86
N GLU A 23 0.21 8.76 -20.83
CA GLU A 23 -0.99 7.95 -20.67
C GLU A 23 -0.78 6.84 -19.64
N PHE A 24 0.35 6.13 -19.73
CA PHE A 24 0.72 5.08 -18.79
C PHE A 24 0.76 5.61 -17.36
N VAL A 25 1.57 6.64 -17.09
CA VAL A 25 1.73 7.18 -15.73
C VAL A 25 0.42 7.78 -15.23
N SER A 26 -0.31 8.53 -16.05
CA SER A 26 -1.58 9.15 -15.62
C SER A 26 -2.66 8.12 -15.27
N ARG A 27 -2.67 6.96 -15.94
CA ARG A 27 -3.55 5.85 -15.57
C ARG A 27 -3.12 5.25 -14.23
N HIS A 28 -1.86 4.87 -14.13
CA HIS A 28 -1.31 4.26 -12.92
C HIS A 28 -1.48 5.16 -11.68
N MET A 29 -1.25 6.47 -11.82
CA MET A 29 -1.48 7.42 -10.72
C MET A 29 -2.91 7.45 -10.23
N ARG A 30 -3.89 7.43 -11.14
CA ARG A 30 -5.30 7.35 -10.77
C ARG A 30 -5.62 6.02 -10.10
N ASP A 31 -5.13 4.92 -10.67
CA ASP A 31 -5.38 3.58 -10.10
C ASP A 31 -4.82 3.46 -8.68
N CYS A 32 -3.62 4.00 -8.42
CA CYS A 32 -3.01 4.02 -7.10
C CYS A 32 -3.76 4.90 -6.08
N ASP A 33 -4.20 6.09 -6.50
CA ASP A 33 -5.01 7.00 -5.67
C ASP A 33 -6.39 6.39 -5.34
N ASP A 34 -7.06 5.80 -6.34
CA ASP A 34 -8.34 5.11 -6.14
C ASP A 34 -8.18 3.89 -5.21
N LEU A 35 -7.08 3.15 -5.34
CA LEU A 35 -6.77 2.01 -4.48
C LEU A 35 -6.53 2.46 -3.03
N THR A 36 -5.78 3.55 -2.84
CA THR A 36 -5.53 4.17 -1.54
C THR A 36 -6.82 4.61 -0.86
N LYS A 37 -7.70 5.28 -1.60
CA LYS A 37 -9.03 5.69 -1.10
C LYS A 37 -9.89 4.51 -0.71
N GLN A 38 -9.91 3.45 -1.52
CA GLN A 38 -10.67 2.22 -1.20
C GLN A 38 -10.12 1.53 0.05
N CYS A 39 -8.80 1.49 0.23
CA CYS A 39 -8.16 0.93 1.42
C CYS A 39 -8.53 1.74 2.67
N HIS A 40 -8.42 3.07 2.61
CA HIS A 40 -8.87 3.95 3.69
C HIS A 40 -10.35 3.79 4.04
N ALA A 41 -11.21 3.70 3.02
CA ALA A 41 -12.64 3.51 3.23
C ALA A 41 -12.94 2.20 3.96
N LEU A 42 -12.24 1.10 3.62
CA LEU A 42 -12.38 -0.17 4.33
C LEU A 42 -11.99 -0.03 5.81
N LEU A 43 -10.83 0.56 6.10
CA LEU A 43 -10.32 0.69 7.47
C LEU A 43 -11.17 1.64 8.32
N ALA A 44 -11.83 2.61 7.69
CA ALA A 44 -12.77 3.52 8.36
C ALA A 44 -14.19 2.95 8.49
N ASP A 45 -14.51 1.83 7.84
CA ASP A 45 -15.84 1.25 7.86
C ASP A 45 -16.16 0.68 9.25
N PRO A 46 -17.32 1.03 9.86
CA PRO A 46 -17.70 0.50 11.17
C PRO A 46 -17.72 -1.03 11.22
N SER A 47 -18.12 -1.70 10.14
CA SER A 47 -18.16 -3.16 10.07
C SER A 47 -16.77 -3.80 10.17
N PHE A 48 -15.72 -3.09 9.75
CA PHE A 48 -14.33 -3.53 9.94
C PHE A 48 -14.01 -3.59 11.43
N ARG A 49 -14.35 -2.54 12.18
CA ARG A 49 -14.14 -2.49 13.64
C ARG A 49 -15.04 -3.46 14.39
N ASP A 50 -16.32 -3.53 14.02
CA ASP A 50 -17.32 -4.35 14.69
C ASP A 50 -17.01 -5.85 14.59
N ALA A 51 -16.31 -6.28 13.53
CA ALA A 51 -15.85 -7.66 13.39
C ALA A 51 -14.91 -8.10 14.54
N PHE A 52 -14.20 -7.17 15.18
CA PHE A 52 -13.33 -7.46 16.32
C PHE A 52 -14.07 -7.51 17.66
N GLY A 53 -15.38 -7.31 17.65
CA GLY A 53 -16.22 -7.32 18.85
C GLY A 53 -16.18 -6.03 19.66
N ALA A 54 -17.00 -5.97 20.70
CA ALA A 54 -17.04 -4.84 21.63
C ALA A 54 -15.75 -4.80 22.48
N PRO A 55 -15.25 -3.60 22.85
CA PRO A 55 -14.01 -3.45 23.63
C PRO A 55 -13.96 -4.25 24.95
N ASP A 56 -15.11 -4.53 25.55
CA ASP A 56 -15.24 -5.21 26.84
C ASP A 56 -15.89 -6.62 26.72
N ASP A 57 -16.16 -7.09 25.49
CA ASP A 57 -16.82 -8.39 25.25
C ASP A 57 -16.31 -9.07 23.96
N GLU A 58 -15.21 -9.81 24.10
CA GLU A 58 -14.61 -10.60 23.02
C GLU A 58 -15.55 -11.69 22.46
N SER A 59 -16.59 -12.10 23.19
CA SER A 59 -17.54 -13.13 22.71
C SER A 59 -18.39 -12.65 21.53
N THR A 60 -18.41 -11.34 21.30
CA THR A 60 -19.10 -10.71 20.16
C THR A 60 -18.26 -10.63 18.89
N ALA A 61 -16.99 -11.03 18.94
CA ALA A 61 -16.10 -11.00 17.78
C ALA A 61 -16.56 -11.98 16.67
N ASP A 62 -16.64 -11.49 15.44
CA ASP A 62 -16.92 -12.30 14.25
C ASP A 62 -15.59 -12.78 13.65
N ALA A 63 -15.16 -13.99 14.03
CA ALA A 63 -13.93 -14.60 13.50
C ALA A 63 -13.93 -14.67 11.95
N ALA A 64 -15.08 -14.93 11.34
CA ALA A 64 -15.17 -14.97 9.88
C ALA A 64 -15.06 -13.55 9.28
N GLY A 65 -15.59 -12.54 9.96
CA GLY A 65 -15.45 -11.12 9.63
C GLY A 65 -14.00 -10.65 9.66
N ILE A 66 -13.26 -11.01 10.70
CA ILE A 66 -11.82 -10.71 10.84
C ILE A 66 -11.04 -11.30 9.67
N VAL A 67 -11.29 -12.56 9.32
CA VAL A 67 -10.61 -13.22 8.17
C VAL A 67 -10.97 -12.55 6.84
N ARG A 68 -12.25 -12.17 6.64
CA ARG A 68 -12.67 -11.43 5.44
C ARG A 68 -11.97 -10.07 5.34
N ALA A 69 -11.88 -9.35 6.45
CA ALA A 69 -11.19 -8.07 6.53
C ALA A 69 -9.69 -8.21 6.21
N ALA A 70 -9.02 -9.21 6.79
CA ALA A 70 -7.61 -9.50 6.53
C ALA A 70 -7.36 -9.86 5.05
N ASN A 71 -8.19 -10.73 4.46
CA ASN A 71 -8.10 -11.05 3.04
C ASN A 71 -8.27 -9.80 2.17
N ARG A 72 -9.22 -8.93 2.52
CA ARG A 72 -9.46 -7.69 1.77
C ARG A 72 -8.28 -6.72 1.85
N VAL A 73 -7.65 -6.61 3.02
CA VAL A 73 -6.39 -5.84 3.18
C VAL A 73 -5.27 -6.46 2.34
N GLY A 74 -5.16 -7.79 2.32
CA GLY A 74 -4.23 -8.52 1.46
C GLY A 74 -4.45 -8.26 -0.04
N ASP A 75 -5.70 -8.20 -0.49
CA ASP A 75 -6.04 -7.86 -1.88
C ASP A 75 -5.51 -6.47 -2.27
N PHE A 76 -5.57 -5.49 -1.36
CA PHE A 76 -5.01 -4.16 -1.60
C PHE A 76 -3.50 -4.22 -1.75
N TYR A 77 -2.80 -4.95 -0.87
CA TYR A 77 -1.35 -5.14 -0.97
C TYR A 77 -0.94 -5.73 -2.32
N VAL A 78 -1.62 -6.78 -2.78
CA VAL A 78 -1.35 -7.42 -4.08
C VAL A 78 -1.55 -6.43 -5.22
N ARG A 79 -2.64 -5.65 -5.21
CA ARG A 79 -2.90 -4.66 -6.27
C ARG A 79 -1.89 -3.50 -6.27
N PHE A 80 -1.43 -3.05 -5.10
CA PHE A 80 -0.32 -2.08 -5.04
C PHE A 80 0.97 -2.67 -5.59
N LEU A 81 1.22 -3.95 -5.32
CA LEU A 81 2.40 -4.66 -5.83
C LEU A 81 2.36 -4.75 -7.35
N GLU A 82 1.21 -5.10 -7.93
CA GLU A 82 1.00 -5.14 -9.38
C GLU A 82 1.30 -3.78 -10.03
N LEU A 83 0.77 -2.68 -9.49
CA LEU A 83 1.03 -1.32 -10.02
C LEU A 83 2.52 -0.95 -9.97
N ALA A 84 3.21 -1.30 -8.87
CA ALA A 84 4.64 -1.02 -8.72
C ALA A 84 5.49 -1.90 -9.67
N GLU A 85 5.13 -3.17 -9.84
CA GLU A 85 5.79 -4.07 -10.79
C GLU A 85 5.60 -3.63 -12.24
N GLU A 86 4.42 -3.15 -12.62
CA GLU A 86 4.15 -2.61 -13.96
C GLU A 86 5.05 -1.40 -14.27
N CYS A 87 5.21 -0.49 -13.30
CA CYS A 87 6.14 0.63 -13.43
C CYS A 87 7.60 0.15 -13.55
N GLN A 88 7.99 -0.87 -12.79
CA GLN A 88 9.34 -1.42 -12.80
C GLN A 88 9.69 -2.15 -14.11
N ARG A 89 8.71 -2.86 -14.69
CA ARG A 89 8.87 -3.68 -15.90
C ARG A 89 8.84 -2.86 -17.19
N CYS A 90 8.28 -1.65 -17.17
CA CYS A 90 8.21 -0.83 -18.38
C CYS A 90 9.61 -0.35 -18.84
N SER A 91 9.79 -0.30 -20.15
CA SER A 91 10.97 0.26 -20.79
C SER A 91 10.60 1.60 -21.43
N VAL A 92 11.44 2.61 -21.23
CA VAL A 92 11.23 3.97 -21.76
C VAL A 92 12.49 4.51 -22.42
N PRO A 93 12.37 5.45 -23.36
CA PRO A 93 13.51 6.24 -23.85
C PRO A 93 14.29 6.88 -22.71
N GLU A 94 15.61 7.03 -22.88
CA GLU A 94 16.54 7.51 -21.85
C GLU A 94 16.10 8.83 -21.18
N GLN A 95 15.54 9.75 -21.98
CA GLN A 95 15.00 11.03 -21.52
C GLN A 95 13.86 10.94 -20.49
N TYR A 96 13.21 9.77 -20.37
CA TYR A 96 12.13 9.52 -19.41
C TYR A 96 12.55 8.58 -18.27
N THR A 97 13.79 8.09 -18.24
CA THR A 97 14.25 7.11 -17.23
C THR A 97 14.09 7.66 -15.82
N GLU A 98 14.65 8.84 -15.53
CA GLU A 98 14.58 9.48 -14.21
C GLU A 98 13.13 9.76 -13.79
N PHE A 99 12.30 10.22 -14.75
CA PHE A 99 10.87 10.44 -14.50
C PHE A 99 10.13 9.15 -14.12
N MET A 100 10.44 8.03 -14.78
CA MET A 100 9.87 6.73 -14.44
C MET A 100 10.41 6.19 -13.12
N ASP A 101 11.63 6.52 -12.74
CA ASP A 101 12.21 6.13 -11.45
C ASP A 101 11.48 6.86 -10.30
N ASP A 102 11.17 8.15 -10.47
CA ASP A 102 10.31 8.92 -9.56
C ASP A 102 8.91 8.31 -9.44
N CYS A 103 8.28 7.96 -10.58
CA CYS A 103 6.97 7.30 -10.60
C CYS A 103 7.02 5.94 -9.86
N THR A 104 8.06 5.15 -10.10
CA THR A 104 8.25 3.85 -9.45
C THR A 104 8.45 4.04 -7.95
N ARG A 105 9.24 5.04 -7.52
CA ARG A 105 9.42 5.37 -6.10
C ARG A 105 8.08 5.71 -5.46
N TRP A 106 7.27 6.56 -6.10
CA TRP A 106 5.96 6.94 -5.58
C TRP A 106 5.02 5.72 -5.47
N MET A 107 5.01 4.81 -6.45
CA MET A 107 4.24 3.57 -6.39
C MET A 107 4.67 2.58 -5.32
N ASN A 108 5.91 2.69 -4.84
CA ASN A 108 6.40 1.88 -3.73
C ASN A 108 6.02 2.44 -2.36
N LEU A 109 5.51 3.68 -2.25
CA LEU A 109 5.15 4.27 -0.96
C LEU A 109 4.10 3.42 -0.21
N PRO A 110 2.96 3.05 -0.82
CA PRO A 110 1.98 2.24 -0.12
C PRO A 110 2.56 0.89 0.30
N LEU A 111 3.37 0.26 -0.54
CA LEU A 111 4.01 -1.03 -0.21
C LEU A 111 4.96 -0.92 0.99
N HIS A 112 5.65 0.21 1.13
CA HIS A 112 6.49 0.47 2.28
C HIS A 112 5.65 0.57 3.56
N ASP A 113 4.57 1.36 3.52
CA ASP A 113 3.67 1.52 4.66
C ASP A 113 2.99 0.19 5.05
N PHE A 114 2.58 -0.62 4.07
CA PHE A 114 2.06 -1.97 4.31
C PHE A 114 3.11 -2.87 4.98
N GLY A 115 4.38 -2.75 4.59
CA GLY A 115 5.47 -3.48 5.22
C GLY A 115 5.66 -3.09 6.69
N GLU A 116 5.59 -1.80 7.01
CA GLU A 116 5.65 -1.30 8.39
C GLU A 116 4.44 -1.78 9.20
N PHE A 117 3.23 -1.65 8.64
CA PHE A 117 2.00 -2.15 9.26
C PHE A 117 2.05 -3.65 9.58
N LEU A 118 2.53 -4.48 8.64
CA LEU A 118 2.67 -5.92 8.87
C LEU A 118 3.66 -6.23 9.99
N ASN A 119 4.77 -5.49 10.08
CA ASN A 119 5.72 -5.64 11.19
C ASN A 119 5.06 -5.27 12.52
N ASP A 120 4.30 -4.18 12.59
CA ASP A 120 3.61 -3.75 13.80
C ASP A 120 2.56 -4.78 14.26
N VAL A 121 1.80 -5.36 13.32
CA VAL A 121 0.87 -6.45 13.61
C VAL A 121 1.60 -7.68 14.16
N LEU A 122 2.73 -8.07 13.57
CA LEU A 122 3.53 -9.20 14.04
C LEU A 122 4.07 -8.97 15.45
N MET A 123 4.61 -7.77 15.72
CA MET A 123 5.07 -7.41 17.06
C MET A 123 3.94 -7.43 18.09
N ALA A 124 2.74 -6.95 17.72
CA ALA A 124 1.57 -7.01 18.59
C ALA A 124 1.17 -8.46 18.92
N PHE A 125 1.24 -9.37 17.96
CA PHE A 125 0.99 -10.80 18.19
C PHE A 125 2.05 -11.45 19.08
N GLU A 126 3.33 -11.16 18.88
CA GLU A 126 4.41 -11.66 19.74
C GLU A 126 4.23 -11.21 21.19
N GLU A 127 3.86 -9.94 21.39
CA GLU A 127 3.60 -9.38 22.70
C GLU A 127 2.37 -10.02 23.37
N LEU A 128 1.29 -10.26 22.62
CA LEU A 128 0.13 -11.01 23.10
C LEU A 128 0.53 -12.41 23.57
N GLN A 129 1.24 -13.16 22.73
CA GLN A 129 1.67 -14.53 23.05
C GLN A 129 2.52 -14.54 24.33
N ARG A 130 3.44 -13.59 24.47
CA ARG A 130 4.29 -13.44 25.66
C ARG A 130 3.46 -13.18 26.92
N ARG A 131 2.47 -12.29 26.88
CA ARG A 131 1.61 -11.95 28.03
C ARG A 131 0.66 -13.08 28.41
N VAL A 132 0.10 -13.78 27.42
CA VAL A 132 -0.70 -14.99 27.67
C VAL A 132 0.15 -16.06 28.38
N ALA A 133 1.40 -16.25 27.95
CA ALA A 133 2.33 -17.17 28.60
C ALA A 133 2.65 -16.78 30.05
N LEU A 134 2.57 -15.49 30.39
CA LEU A 134 2.72 -14.98 31.76
C LEU A 134 1.43 -15.04 32.59
N GLY A 135 0.32 -15.51 32.02
CA GLY A 135 -0.96 -15.68 32.71
C GLY A 135 -1.82 -14.41 32.80
N GLU A 136 -1.50 -13.37 32.02
CA GLU A 136 -2.32 -12.16 31.93
C GLU A 136 -3.63 -12.46 31.18
N ARG A 137 -4.77 -12.08 31.78
CA ARG A 137 -6.12 -12.40 31.27
C ARG A 137 -6.82 -11.27 30.51
N TYR A 138 -6.31 -10.05 30.60
CA TYR A 138 -6.91 -8.88 29.94
C TYR A 138 -5.78 -8.09 29.29
N ILE A 139 -5.60 -8.27 27.99
CA ILE A 139 -4.53 -7.62 27.24
C ILE A 139 -5.18 -6.61 26.31
N ARG A 140 -5.17 -5.34 26.73
CA ARG A 140 -5.53 -4.24 25.84
C ARG A 140 -4.34 -3.96 24.93
N LEU A 141 -4.51 -4.22 23.64
CA LEU A 141 -3.58 -3.77 22.61
C LEU A 141 -3.96 -2.37 22.14
N ASP A 142 -2.94 -1.57 21.83
CA ASP A 142 -3.16 -0.35 21.07
C ASP A 142 -3.55 -0.71 19.63
N PRO A 143 -4.47 0.05 19.01
CA PRO A 143 -4.86 -0.20 17.63
C PRO A 143 -3.65 -0.04 16.70
N VAL A 144 -3.36 -1.08 15.92
CA VAL A 144 -2.37 -0.96 14.83
C VAL A 144 -3.04 -0.23 13.67
N SER A 145 -2.41 0.83 13.19
CA SER A 145 -2.90 1.62 12.06
C SER A 145 -2.03 1.36 10.85
N LEU A 146 -2.64 1.24 9.67
CA LEU A 146 -1.91 1.30 8.40
C LEU A 146 -1.71 2.79 8.06
N PRO A 147 -0.49 3.35 8.18
CA PRO A 147 -0.24 4.67 7.61
C PRO A 147 -0.39 4.58 6.08
N MET A 148 -0.86 5.64 5.45
CA MET A 148 -0.76 5.79 3.99
C MET A 148 -0.05 7.10 3.74
N THR A 149 1.28 7.03 3.81
CA THR A 149 2.18 8.17 3.73
C THR A 149 2.13 8.75 2.32
N THR A 150 2.07 10.08 2.26
CA THR A 150 2.08 10.81 0.99
C THR A 150 3.36 11.64 0.89
N ASP A 151 4.04 11.58 -0.25
CA ASP A 151 5.19 12.44 -0.58
C ASP A 151 4.71 13.54 -1.55
N ASP A 152 4.12 14.60 -1.00
CA ASP A 152 3.51 15.68 -1.80
C ASP A 152 4.52 16.29 -2.77
N GLN A 153 5.77 16.50 -2.34
CA GLN A 153 6.80 17.08 -3.20
C GLN A 153 7.08 16.20 -4.42
N LEU A 154 7.18 14.89 -4.21
CA LEU A 154 7.34 13.93 -5.30
C LEU A 154 6.13 13.92 -6.23
N ILE A 155 4.92 13.97 -5.69
CA ILE A 155 3.67 14.02 -6.48
C ILE A 155 3.63 15.29 -7.35
N TRP A 156 3.93 16.45 -6.78
CA TRP A 156 3.99 17.72 -7.53
C TRP A 156 5.04 17.66 -8.65
N SER A 157 6.23 17.13 -8.36
CA SER A 157 7.29 16.93 -9.36
C SER A 157 6.82 16.04 -10.52
N ILE A 158 6.17 14.92 -10.23
CA ILE A 158 5.63 13.99 -11.23
C ILE A 158 4.55 14.70 -12.08
N MET A 159 3.62 15.41 -11.44
CA MET A 159 2.54 16.12 -12.14
C MET A 159 3.05 17.23 -13.05
N ASP A 160 4.07 17.98 -12.62
CA ASP A 160 4.66 19.03 -13.46
C ASP A 160 5.39 18.44 -14.67
N ARG A 161 6.15 17.35 -14.48
CA ARG A 161 6.79 16.61 -15.58
C ARG A 161 5.75 16.04 -16.55
N LEU A 162 4.63 15.50 -16.06
CA LEU A 162 3.52 15.02 -16.91
C LEU A 162 2.92 16.11 -17.80
N ARG A 163 2.79 17.33 -17.28
CA ARG A 163 2.26 18.47 -18.05
C ARG A 163 3.22 18.93 -19.13
N ALA A 164 4.53 18.80 -18.90
CA ALA A 164 5.58 19.17 -19.84
C ALA A 164 5.76 18.16 -20.99
N ILE A 165 5.22 16.94 -20.87
CA ILE A 165 5.24 15.94 -21.94
C ILE A 165 4.19 16.29 -23.00
N ASN A 166 4.67 16.57 -24.22
CA ASN A 166 3.88 16.80 -25.43
C ASN A 166 3.47 15.48 -26.11
#